data_AF-A0A1V5U3F7-F1
#
_entry.id   AF-A0A1V5U3F7-F1
#
_cell.length_a   1.000
_cell.length_b   1.000
_cell.length_c   1.000
_cell.angle_alpha   90.00
_cell.angle_beta   90.00
_cell.angle_gamma   90.00
#
_symmetry.space_group_name_H-M   'P 1'
#
loop_
_entity.id
_entity.type
_entity.pdbx_description
1 polymer ?
#
loop_
_entity_poly.entity_id
_entity_poly.type
_entity_poly.pdbx_seq_one_letter_code
_entity_poly.pdbx_strand_id
1 'polypeptide(L)'
;MVARTHERGVPVAIHAIGDRAICMALAAIENARRSMPNADPRHGVVHCQITERALLDRFSEAGAAAFVQPVFIDYDMDICESRVGKEKAASSYAWRTLPHSGVPVAFGTTARWSLSIPCAAPGAP
;
A
#
# COMPACT_ATOMS: atom_id res chain seq x y z
N MET A 1 -8.66 -14.25 7.20
CA MET A 1 -9.59 -13.15 6.84
C MET A 1 -9.68 -12.99 5.32
N VAL A 2 -8.56 -12.71 4.63
CA VAL A 2 -8.51 -12.50 3.17
C VAL A 2 -9.23 -13.58 2.35
N ALA A 3 -8.92 -14.87 2.58
CA ALA A 3 -9.59 -15.95 1.86
C ALA A 3 -11.13 -15.94 2.02
N ARG A 4 -11.64 -15.69 3.24
CA ARG A 4 -13.09 -15.67 3.50
C ARG A 4 -13.80 -14.50 2.81
N THR A 5 -13.16 -13.33 2.71
CA THR A 5 -13.72 -12.18 2.00
C THR A 5 -13.57 -12.34 0.49
N HIS A 6 -12.47 -12.95 0.05
CA HIS A 6 -12.20 -13.24 -1.36
C HIS A 6 -13.26 -14.17 -1.96
N GLU A 7 -13.59 -15.26 -1.27
CA GLU A 7 -14.67 -16.19 -1.63
C GLU A 7 -16.02 -15.48 -1.83
N ARG A 8 -16.26 -14.40 -1.07
CA ARG A 8 -17.49 -13.61 -1.10
C ARG A 8 -17.43 -12.43 -2.07
N GLY A 9 -16.34 -12.28 -2.83
CA GLY A 9 -16.15 -11.14 -3.74
C GLY A 9 -15.98 -9.79 -3.04
N VAL A 10 -15.64 -9.78 -1.75
CA VAL A 10 -15.46 -8.55 -0.96
C VAL A 10 -13.96 -8.19 -0.90
N PRO A 11 -13.56 -7.00 -1.36
CA PRO A 11 -12.16 -6.57 -1.27
C PRO A 11 -11.75 -6.29 0.18
N VAL A 12 -10.44 -6.31 0.43
CA VAL A 12 -9.87 -5.96 1.74
C VAL A 12 -8.76 -4.95 1.56
N ALA A 13 -8.67 -4.03 2.51
CA ALA A 13 -7.56 -3.10 2.63
C ALA A 13 -6.77 -3.47 3.90
N ILE A 14 -5.50 -3.84 3.73
CA ILE A 14 -4.66 -4.34 4.83
C ILE A 14 -3.65 -3.26 5.20
N HIS A 15 -3.70 -2.77 6.43
CA HIS A 15 -2.70 -1.82 6.94
C HIS A 15 -1.34 -2.50 7.10
N ALA A 16 -0.32 -2.02 6.38
CA ALA A 16 1.06 -2.51 6.52
C ALA A 16 2.09 -1.43 6.16
N ILE A 17 2.88 -1.03 7.15
CA ILE A 17 3.96 -0.03 7.02
C ILE A 17 5.31 -0.71 6.82
N GLY A 18 5.65 -1.68 7.67
CA GLY A 18 6.93 -2.40 7.64
C GLY A 18 7.00 -3.43 6.50
N ASP A 19 8.20 -3.64 5.98
CA ASP A 19 8.53 -4.60 4.92
C ASP A 19 7.96 -6.01 5.19
N ARG A 20 8.17 -6.55 6.39
CA ARG A 20 7.65 -7.88 6.76
C ARG A 20 6.12 -7.92 6.81
N ALA A 21 5.48 -6.85 7.29
CA ALA A 21 4.03 -6.77 7.32
C ALA A 21 3.43 -6.72 5.91
N ILE A 22 4.08 -5.98 5.01
CA ILE A 22 3.69 -5.91 3.58
C ILE A 22 3.88 -7.29 2.93
N CYS A 23 5.02 -7.96 3.16
CA CYS A 23 5.25 -9.33 2.69
C CYS A 23 4.14 -10.30 3.12
N MET A 24 3.73 -10.24 4.39
CA MET A 24 2.64 -11.07 4.92
C MET A 24 1.29 -10.73 4.29
N ALA A 25 1.00 -9.45 4.07
CA ALA A 25 -0.23 -8.99 3.43
C ALA A 25 -0.32 -9.49 1.97
N LEU A 26 0.76 -9.33 1.19
CA LEU A 26 0.84 -9.80 -0.18
C LEU A 26 0.72 -11.33 -0.26
N ALA A 27 1.43 -12.07 0.61
CA ALA A 27 1.31 -13.52 0.66
C ALA A 27 -0.11 -14.00 0.97
N ALA A 28 -0.84 -13.30 1.84
CA ALA A 28 -2.24 -13.62 2.14
C ALA A 28 -3.16 -13.37 0.94
N ILE A 29 -2.90 -12.32 0.15
CA ILE A 29 -3.63 -12.00 -1.09
C ILE A 29 -3.32 -13.05 -2.17
N GLU A 30 -2.03 -13.33 -2.42
CA GLU A 30 -1.55 -14.35 -3.36
C GLU A 30 -2.18 -15.71 -3.08
N ASN A 31 -2.19 -16.13 -1.81
CA ASN A 31 -2.76 -17.41 -1.40
C ASN A 31 -4.28 -17.47 -1.65
N ALA A 32 -5.02 -16.39 -1.35
CA ALA A 32 -6.45 -16.33 -1.61
C ALA A 32 -6.76 -16.45 -3.11
N ARG A 33 -6.07 -15.67 -3.94
CA ARG A 33 -6.22 -15.69 -5.41
C ARG A 33 -5.90 -17.07 -5.99
N ARG A 34 -4.80 -17.70 -5.55
CA ARG A 34 -4.44 -19.05 -5.97
C ARG A 34 -5.49 -20.09 -5.60
N SER A 35 -6.10 -19.97 -4.42
CA SER A 35 -7.10 -20.93 -3.97
C SER A 35 -8.46 -20.78 -4.66
N MET A 36 -8.76 -19.60 -5.22
CA MET A 36 -10.06 -19.27 -5.79
C MET A 36 -9.89 -18.41 -7.06
N PRO A 37 -9.30 -18.94 -8.15
CA PRO A 37 -8.87 -18.15 -9.30
C PRO A 37 -10.01 -17.47 -10.07
N ASN A 38 -11.26 -17.90 -9.88
CA ASN A 38 -12.43 -17.31 -10.53
C ASN A 38 -12.96 -16.06 -9.82
N ALA A 39 -12.56 -15.82 -8.57
CA ALA A 39 -12.90 -14.61 -7.84
C ALA A 39 -11.78 -13.57 -8.01
N ASP A 40 -12.16 -12.33 -8.38
CA ASP A 40 -11.18 -11.25 -8.58
C ASP A 40 -11.53 -9.95 -7.83
N PRO A 41 -11.80 -9.99 -6.51
CA PRO A 41 -11.92 -8.77 -5.72
C PRO A 41 -10.56 -8.05 -5.64
N ARG A 42 -10.60 -6.72 -5.80
CA ARG A 42 -9.41 -5.86 -5.73
C ARG A 42 -8.96 -5.65 -4.28
N HIS A 43 -8.18 -6.58 -3.76
CA HIS A 43 -7.50 -6.41 -2.48
C HIS A 43 -6.38 -5.37 -2.60
N GLY A 44 -6.02 -4.73 -1.49
CA GLY A 44 -4.90 -3.81 -1.47
C GLY A 44 -4.26 -3.64 -0.10
N VAL A 45 -3.09 -3.02 -0.10
CA VAL A 45 -2.28 -2.75 1.09
C VAL A 45 -2.24 -1.24 1.31
N VAL A 46 -2.39 -0.82 2.56
CA VAL A 46 -2.41 0.58 2.97
C VAL A 46 -1.05 0.96 3.56
N HIS A 47 -0.61 2.19 3.30
CA HIS A 47 0.69 2.79 3.62
C HIS A 47 1.82 2.37 2.70
N CYS A 48 2.21 1.10 2.72
CA CYS A 48 3.29 0.59 1.88
C CYS A 48 4.59 1.42 1.98
N GLN A 49 4.95 1.87 3.19
CA GLN A 49 6.02 2.85 3.40
C GLN A 49 7.42 2.25 3.30
N ILE A 50 7.68 1.16 4.03
CA ILE A 50 9.00 0.53 4.09
C ILE A 50 9.05 -0.58 3.05
N THR A 51 9.71 -0.29 1.93
CA THR A 51 9.76 -1.18 0.77
C THR A 51 11.16 -1.31 0.21
N GLU A 52 11.41 -2.41 -0.48
CA GLU A 52 12.55 -2.59 -1.37
C GLU A 52 12.07 -2.92 -2.78
N ARG A 53 12.94 -2.90 -3.78
CA ARG A 53 12.58 -3.18 -5.19
C ARG A 53 11.81 -4.48 -5.34
N ALA A 54 12.33 -5.59 -4.80
CA ALA A 54 11.69 -6.89 -4.90
C ALA A 54 10.27 -6.88 -4.30
N LEU A 55 10.05 -6.15 -3.21
CA LEU A 55 8.74 -6.05 -2.58
C LEU A 55 7.76 -5.24 -3.43
N LEU A 56 8.22 -4.19 -4.11
CA LEU A 56 7.40 -3.41 -5.04
C LEU A 56 6.99 -4.24 -6.26
N ASP A 57 7.89 -5.09 -6.76
CA ASP A 57 7.61 -5.97 -7.91
C ASP A 57 6.54 -7.02 -7.54
N ARG A 58 6.58 -7.54 -6.30
CA ARG A 58 5.58 -8.48 -5.76
C ARG A 58 4.16 -7.91 -5.68
N PHE A 59 3.96 -6.59 -5.64
CA PHE A 59 2.60 -6.03 -5.71
C PHE A 59 1.90 -6.39 -7.04
N SER A 60 2.66 -6.36 -8.13
CA SER A 60 2.15 -6.70 -9.46
C SER A 60 1.82 -8.19 -9.55
N GLU A 61 2.71 -9.04 -9.06
CA GLU A 61 2.51 -10.51 -8.99
C GLU A 61 1.30 -10.89 -8.13
N ALA A 62 1.11 -10.21 -7.00
CA ALA A 62 -0.02 -10.44 -6.10
C ALA A 62 -1.36 -9.91 -6.66
N GLY A 63 -1.35 -9.09 -7.71
CA GLY A 63 -2.53 -8.38 -8.21
C GLY A 63 -3.15 -7.45 -7.15
N ALA A 64 -2.33 -6.89 -6.26
CA ALA A 64 -2.77 -6.06 -5.15
C ALA A 64 -2.73 -4.57 -5.52
N ALA A 65 -3.70 -3.78 -5.07
CA ALA A 65 -3.64 -2.33 -5.12
C ALA A 65 -2.78 -1.77 -3.98
N ALA A 66 -2.23 -0.57 -4.17
CA ALA A 66 -1.53 0.18 -3.13
C ALA A 66 -2.29 1.46 -2.77
N PHE A 67 -2.58 1.64 -1.48
CA PHE A 67 -3.20 2.83 -0.93
C PHE A 67 -2.15 3.62 -0.15
N VAL A 68 -1.60 4.67 -0.77
CA VAL A 68 -0.43 5.38 -0.25
C VAL A 68 -0.80 6.79 0.21
N GLN A 69 -0.03 7.34 1.14
CA GLN A 69 -0.33 8.65 1.75
C GLN A 69 0.88 9.58 1.67
N PRO A 70 0.96 10.40 0.61
CA PRO A 70 2.04 11.36 0.38
C PRO A 70 2.37 12.28 1.56
N VAL A 71 1.40 12.55 2.44
CA VAL A 71 1.60 13.37 3.64
C VAL A 71 2.71 12.84 4.57
N PHE A 72 2.94 11.52 4.62
CA PHE A 72 4.01 10.95 5.45
C PHE A 72 5.42 11.19 4.91
N ILE A 73 5.57 11.62 3.66
CA ILE A 73 6.87 12.08 3.16
C ILE A 73 7.32 13.31 3.96
N ASP A 74 6.40 14.21 4.30
CA ASP A 74 6.73 15.41 5.09
C ASP A 74 6.94 15.06 6.58
N TYR A 75 6.09 14.21 7.16
CA TYR A 75 6.15 13.89 8.59
C TYR A 75 7.25 12.90 8.99
N ASP A 76 7.51 11.89 8.16
CA ASP A 76 8.29 10.72 8.59
C ASP A 76 9.71 10.70 8.02
N MET A 77 10.02 11.50 6.99
CA MET A 77 11.29 11.35 6.26
C MET A 77 12.51 11.60 7.17
N ASP A 78 12.44 12.60 8.04
CA ASP A 78 13.52 12.96 8.97
C ASP A 78 13.78 11.87 10.01
N ILE A 79 12.77 11.07 10.35
CA ILE A 79 12.90 9.99 11.33
C ILE A 79 13.16 8.63 10.69
N CYS A 80 12.86 8.44 9.41
CA CYS A 80 12.87 7.15 8.73
C CYS A 80 14.21 6.42 8.89
N GLU A 81 15.33 7.07 8.58
CA GLU A 81 16.67 6.48 8.70
C GLU A 81 16.97 6.02 10.13
N SER A 82 16.60 6.81 11.15
CA SER A 82 16.81 6.44 12.55
C SER A 82 15.99 5.22 13.00
N ARG A 83 14.87 4.93 12.32
CA ARG A 83 13.96 3.83 12.68
C ARG A 83 14.26 2.53 11.95
N VAL A 84 14.62 2.60 10.67
CA VAL A 84 14.79 1.40 9.83
C VAL A 84 16.22 1.20 9.31
N GLY A 85 17.11 2.14 9.59
CA GLY A 85 18.47 2.15 9.07
C GLY A 85 18.57 2.70 7.65
N LYS A 86 19.78 3.14 7.28
CA LYS A 86 20.08 3.83 6.03
C LYS A 86 19.66 3.07 4.78
N GLU A 87 19.91 1.77 4.74
CA GLU A 87 19.62 0.92 3.57
C GLU A 87 18.11 0.84 3.27
N LYS A 88 17.29 0.55 4.29
CA LYS A 88 15.83 0.49 4.14
C LYS A 88 15.24 1.88 3.89
N ALA A 89 15.73 2.91 4.57
CA ALA A 89 15.26 4.27 4.36
C ALA A 89 15.47 4.74 2.92
N ALA A 90 16.62 4.42 2.31
CA ALA A 90 16.95 4.81 0.93
C ALA A 90 16.02 4.23 -0.14
N SER A 91 15.29 3.15 0.17
CA SER A 91 14.34 2.48 -0.74
C SER A 91 12.87 2.62 -0.32
N SER A 92 12.61 3.25 0.83
CA SER A 92 11.27 3.49 1.36
C SER A 92 10.57 4.63 0.62
N TYR A 93 9.23 4.69 0.70
CA TYR A 93 8.38 5.68 0.01
C TYR A 93 8.54 5.70 -1.52
N ALA A 94 9.10 4.65 -2.13
CA ALA A 94 9.37 4.55 -3.57
C ALA A 94 8.10 4.28 -4.43
N TRP A 95 6.96 4.89 -4.07
CA TRP A 95 5.64 4.61 -4.63
C TRP A 95 5.50 4.94 -6.12
N ARG A 96 6.32 5.85 -6.66
CA ARG A 96 6.36 6.12 -8.11
C ARG A 96 6.64 4.87 -8.94
N THR A 97 7.32 3.88 -8.36
CA THR A 97 7.55 2.58 -9.00
C THR A 97 6.26 1.82 -9.30
N LEU A 98 5.32 1.82 -8.37
CA LEU A 98 4.13 0.97 -8.41
C LEU A 98 3.29 1.18 -9.68
N PRO A 99 2.88 2.42 -10.06
CA PRO A 99 2.10 2.61 -11.28
C PRO A 99 2.91 2.28 -12.55
N HIS A 100 4.25 2.43 -12.53
CA HIS A 100 5.08 2.00 -13.66
C HIS A 100 5.10 0.47 -13.84
N SER A 101 4.89 -0.29 -12.77
CA SER A 101 4.77 -1.76 -12.78
C SER A 101 3.34 -2.26 -12.96
N GLY A 102 2.39 -1.40 -13.34
CA GLY A 102 0.98 -1.74 -13.56
C GLY A 102 0.15 -1.92 -12.28
N VAL A 103 0.70 -1.57 -11.11
CA VAL A 103 0.00 -1.66 -9.83
C VAL A 103 -0.99 -0.50 -9.70
N PRO A 104 -2.29 -0.75 -9.44
CA PRO A 104 -3.24 0.31 -9.15
C PRO A 104 -2.86 1.05 -7.86
N VAL A 105 -2.70 2.37 -7.95
CA VAL A 105 -2.37 3.22 -6.80
C VAL A 105 -3.47 4.24 -6.55
N ALA A 106 -3.89 4.38 -5.30
CA ALA A 106 -4.75 5.48 -4.88
C ALA A 106 -4.10 6.25 -3.72
N PHE A 107 -4.33 7.57 -3.70
CA PHE A 107 -3.80 8.48 -2.70
C PHE A 107 -4.81 8.75 -1.60
N GLY A 108 -4.34 8.83 -0.35
CA GLY A 108 -5.14 9.22 0.80
C GLY A 108 -4.36 10.09 1.78
N THR A 109 -5.05 10.61 2.79
CA THR A 109 -4.45 11.44 3.85
C THR A 109 -4.43 10.76 5.21
N THR A 110 -5.13 9.62 5.37
CA THR A 110 -5.38 9.00 6.69
C THR A 110 -6.07 10.01 7.64
N ALA A 111 -7.11 10.68 7.14
CA ALA A 111 -7.85 11.71 7.88
C ALA A 111 -8.53 11.14 9.15
N ARG A 112 -7.81 11.29 10.27
CA ARG A 112 -8.21 11.31 11.69
C ARG A 112 -6.97 11.44 12.60
N TRP A 113 -5.75 11.25 12.05
CA TRP A 113 -4.46 11.41 12.75
C TRP A 113 -3.71 12.71 12.40
N SER A 114 -3.83 13.17 11.16
CA SER A 114 -3.31 14.45 10.67
C SER A 114 -4.49 15.28 10.16
N LEU A 115 -4.45 16.57 10.44
CA LEU A 115 -5.53 17.53 10.19
C LEU A 115 -6.19 17.39 8.82
N SER A 116 -7.50 17.68 8.81
CA SER A 116 -8.32 17.93 7.64
C SER A 116 -7.65 19.00 6.76
N ILE A 117 -6.87 18.59 5.76
CA ILE A 117 -6.58 19.45 4.62
C ILE A 117 -7.73 19.20 3.66
N PRO A 118 -8.70 20.12 3.52
CA PRO A 118 -9.70 19.97 2.48
C PRO A 118 -8.97 19.94 1.15
N CYS A 119 -9.40 19.04 0.26
CA CYS A 119 -9.12 19.18 -1.15
C CYS A 119 -9.65 20.57 -1.55
N ALA A 120 -8.76 21.56 -1.67
CA ALA A 120 -9.12 22.86 -2.18
C ALA A 120 -9.39 22.66 -3.68
N ALA A 121 -10.65 22.43 -4.03
CA ALA A 121 -11.10 22.56 -5.40
C ALA A 121 -10.98 24.06 -5.76
N PRO A 122 -10.17 24.44 -6.77
CA PRO A 122 -10.17 25.81 -7.23
C PRO A 122 -11.47 26.04 -8.00
N GLY A 123 -12.38 26.83 -7.43
CA GLY A 123 -13.55 27.38 -8.12
C GLY A 123 -14.81 26.52 -8.10
N ALA A 124 -15.51 26.52 -6.97
CA ALA A 124 -16.97 26.30 -6.93
C ALA A 124 -17.60 27.61 -6.38
N PRO A 125 -18.79 28.00 -6.88
CA PRO A 125 -19.28 29.39 -6.93
C PRO A 125 -19.43 30.09 -5.58
#